data_AF-A0A2D7V6P4-F1
#
_entry.id   AF-A0A2D7V6P4-F1
#
_cell.length_a   1.000
_cell.length_b   1.000
_cell.length_c   1.000
_cell.angle_alpha   90.00
_cell.angle_beta   90.00
_cell.angle_gamma   90.00
#
_symmetry.space_group_name_H-M   'P 1'
#
loop_
_entity.id
_entity.type
_entity.pdbx_description
1 polymer ?
#
loop_
_entity_poly.entity_id
_entity_poly.type
_entity_poly.pdbx_seq_one_letter_code
_entity_poly.pdbx_strand_id
1 'polypeptide(L)'
;MSSPWLSESEVENATTAILLGPVEEEFILAETERFSSGVLLISPNAKPLNHKLIHYLEAGESRQMIRDKLTEFLSLDYHNPPVVK
;
A
#
# COMPACT_ATOMS: atom_id res chain seq x y z
N MET A 1 -13.61 11.09 -11.36
CA MET A 1 -14.36 9.89 -11.78
C MET A 1 -14.17 8.86 -10.69
N SER A 2 -15.20 8.63 -9.89
CA SER A 2 -15.18 7.74 -8.73
C SER A 2 -15.32 6.29 -9.19
N SER A 3 -14.22 5.54 -9.15
CA SER A 3 -14.21 4.10 -9.44
C SER A 3 -14.94 3.36 -8.31
N PRO A 4 -15.97 2.53 -8.58
CA PRO A 4 -16.92 2.05 -7.57
C PRO A 4 -16.42 0.98 -6.60
N TRP A 5 -15.12 0.68 -6.55
CA TRP A 5 -14.57 -0.42 -5.72
C TRP A 5 -13.28 -0.09 -4.96
N LEU A 6 -12.84 1.16 -4.92
CA LEU A 6 -11.76 1.59 -4.03
C LEU A 6 -12.39 2.14 -2.75
N SER A 7 -12.45 1.30 -1.71
CA SER A 7 -12.71 1.77 -0.36
C SER A 7 -11.50 2.60 0.10
N GLU A 8 -11.54 3.90 -0.15
CA GLU A 8 -10.50 4.83 0.28
C GLU A 8 -10.72 5.19 1.75
N SER A 9 -9.77 4.84 2.60
CA SER A 9 -9.72 5.31 3.99
C SER A 9 -8.51 6.21 4.09
N GLU A 10 -8.73 7.52 4.00
CA GLU A 10 -7.67 8.53 4.11
C GLU A 10 -7.36 8.79 5.59
N VAL A 11 -6.09 8.76 5.95
CA VAL A 11 -5.59 9.35 7.19
C VAL A 11 -4.97 10.69 6.81
N GLU A 12 -5.35 11.78 7.49
CA GLU A 12 -4.74 13.10 7.25
C GLU A 12 -3.22 13.00 7.44
N ASN A 13 -2.46 13.35 6.40
CA ASN A 13 -0.99 13.23 6.31
C ASN A 13 -0.43 11.79 6.29
N ALA A 14 -1.22 10.81 5.85
CA ALA A 14 -0.68 9.48 5.55
C ALA A 14 0.53 9.60 4.62
N THR A 15 1.64 8.96 5.01
CA THR A 15 2.84 8.90 4.16
C THR A 15 2.96 7.56 3.45
N THR A 16 2.10 6.61 3.79
CA THR A 16 2.01 5.28 3.18
C THR A 16 0.64 5.00 2.57
N ALA A 17 0.59 4.08 1.59
CA ALA A 17 -0.67 3.57 1.03
C ALA A 17 -0.65 2.05 0.86
N ILE A 18 -1.83 1.42 0.99
CA ILE A 18 -2.03 -0.01 0.74
C ILE A 18 -3.00 -0.15 -0.44
N LEU A 19 -2.54 -0.80 -1.50
CA LEU A 19 -3.31 -1.06 -2.72
C LEU A 19 -3.67 -2.55 -2.78
N LEU A 20 -4.95 -2.85 -3.00
CA LEU A 20 -5.48 -4.21 -3.06
C LEU A 20 -5.96 -4.56 -4.47
N GLY A 21 -5.53 -5.71 -4.97
CA GLY A 21 -6.03 -6.28 -6.23
C GLY A 21 -5.11 -6.03 -7.43
N PRO A 22 -5.62 -6.28 -8.66
CA PRO A 22 -4.91 -5.93 -9.87
C PRO A 22 -4.96 -4.41 -10.06
N VAL A 23 -3.82 -3.75 -9.92
CA VAL A 23 -3.68 -2.31 -10.10
C VAL A 23 -2.68 -2.06 -11.23
N GLU A 24 -3.01 -1.11 -12.11
CA GLU A 24 -2.14 -0.72 -13.22
C GLU A 24 -0.83 -0.10 -12.70
N GLU A 25 0.27 -0.37 -13.41
CA GLU A 25 1.60 0.07 -13.01
C GLU A 25 1.69 1.60 -12.93
N GLU A 26 1.06 2.29 -13.87
CA GLU A 26 0.99 3.74 -13.95
C GLU A 26 0.31 4.33 -12.70
N PHE A 27 -0.72 3.65 -12.19
CA PHE A 27 -1.41 4.07 -10.98
C PHE A 27 -0.53 3.84 -9.75
N ILE A 28 0.12 2.68 -9.64
CA ILE A 28 1.01 2.39 -8.50
C ILE A 28 2.15 3.43 -8.46
N LEU A 29 2.75 3.77 -9.60
CA LEU A 29 3.80 4.78 -9.69
C LEU A 29 3.30 6.17 -9.28
N ALA A 30 2.12 6.59 -9.75
CA ALA A 30 1.51 7.84 -9.32
C ALA A 30 1.30 7.91 -7.80
N GLU A 31 0.90 6.80 -7.18
CA GLU A 31 0.76 6.74 -5.72
C GLU A 31 2.12 6.85 -4.99
N THR A 32 3.23 6.41 -5.58
CA THR A 32 4.56 6.63 -4.97
C THR A 32 5.01 8.09 -4.97
N GLU A 33 4.45 8.93 -5.84
CA GLU A 33 4.67 10.39 -5.79
C GLU A 33 3.84 11.04 -4.68
N ARG A 34 2.69 10.46 -4.34
CA ARG A 34 1.77 10.94 -3.29
C ARG A 34 2.19 10.47 -1.89
N PHE A 35 2.70 9.25 -1.78
CA PHE A 35 3.01 8.57 -0.51
C PHE A 35 4.52 8.36 -0.34
N SER A 36 5.16 9.33 0.31
CA SER A 36 6.63 9.44 0.42
C SER A 36 7.32 8.34 1.23
N SER A 37 6.60 7.64 2.12
CA SER A 37 7.13 6.55 2.93
C SER A 37 6.96 5.18 2.28
N GLY A 38 6.03 5.04 1.33
CA GLY A 38 5.92 3.85 0.49
C GLY A 38 4.50 3.41 0.14
N VAL A 39 4.41 2.48 -0.80
CA VAL A 39 3.16 1.88 -1.29
C VAL A 39 3.27 0.36 -1.18
N LEU A 40 2.33 -0.28 -0.48
CA LEU A 40 2.22 -1.75 -0.40
C LEU A 40 1.16 -2.24 -1.37
N LEU A 41 1.57 -3.03 -2.37
CA LEU A 41 0.66 -3.71 -3.29
C LEU A 41 0.41 -5.15 -2.83
N ILE A 42 -0.86 -5.50 -2.62
CA ILE A 42 -1.31 -6.87 -2.34
C ILE A 42 -2.11 -7.38 -3.53
N SER A 43 -1.57 -8.34 -4.29
CA SER A 43 -2.17 -8.81 -5.55
C SER A 43 -1.92 -10.30 -5.81
N PRO A 44 -2.86 -11.04 -6.43
CA PRO A 44 -2.69 -12.46 -6.73
C PRO A 44 -1.67 -12.78 -7.83
N ASN A 45 -1.24 -11.79 -8.63
CA ASN A 45 -0.21 -11.93 -9.67
C ASN A 45 0.75 -10.74 -9.61
N ALA A 46 1.24 -10.41 -8.41
CA ALA A 46 2.10 -9.25 -8.23
C ALA A 46 3.41 -9.42 -9.04
N LYS A 47 3.60 -8.60 -10.07
CA LYS A 47 4.91 -8.42 -10.69
C LYS A 47 5.65 -7.36 -9.89
N PRO A 48 6.81 -7.68 -9.28
CA PRO A 48 7.59 -6.68 -8.57
C PRO A 48 8.09 -5.66 -9.59
N LEU A 49 7.72 -4.39 -9.40
CA LEU A 49 8.33 -3.27 -10.11
C LEU A 49 9.61 -2.91 -9.38
N ASN A 50 10.63 -2.52 -10.14
CA ASN A 50 11.91 -2.12 -9.58
C ASN A 50 11.84 -0.67 -9.08
N HIS A 51 11.14 -0.45 -7.97
CA HIS A 51 10.99 0.87 -7.35
C HIS A 51 11.19 0.79 -5.85
N LYS A 52 12.04 1.68 -5.31
CA LYS A 52 12.46 1.64 -3.89
C LYS A 52 11.32 1.79 -2.89
N LEU A 53 10.27 2.53 -3.29
CA LEU A 53 9.12 2.82 -2.43
C LEU A 53 7.98 1.81 -2.57
N ILE A 54 8.10 0.80 -3.45
CA ILE A 54 7.02 -0.17 -3.64
C ILE A 54 7.36 -1.49 -2.94
N HIS A 55 6.46 -1.86 -2.04
CA HIS A 55 6.48 -3.13 -1.34
C HIS A 55 5.44 -4.06 -1.96
N TYR A 56 5.77 -5.33 -2.11
CA TYR A 56 4.90 -6.31 -2.75
C TYR A 56 4.57 -7.46 -1.82
N LEU A 57 3.31 -7.87 -1.81
CA LEU A 57 2.85 -9.05 -1.11
C LEU A 57 1.92 -9.82 -2.04
N GLU A 58 2.26 -11.08 -2.32
CA GLU A 58 1.37 -11.94 -3.10
C GLU A 58 0.19 -12.38 -2.22
N ALA A 59 -1.03 -12.28 -2.75
CA ALA A 59 -2.22 -12.61 -1.97
C ALA A 59 -2.30 -14.09 -1.54
N GLY A 60 -1.53 -14.97 -2.20
CA GLY A 60 -1.39 -16.39 -1.86
C GLY A 60 -0.42 -16.71 -0.73
N GLU A 61 0.30 -15.71 -0.20
CA GLU A 61 1.24 -15.88 0.91
C GLU A 61 0.56 -16.38 2.19
N SER A 62 1.34 -17.00 3.08
CA SER A 62 0.81 -17.48 4.36
C SER A 62 0.28 -16.32 5.22
N ARG A 63 -0.74 -16.58 6.04
CA ARG A 63 -1.31 -15.56 6.95
C ARG A 63 -0.25 -14.91 7.86
N GLN A 64 0.76 -15.69 8.26
CA GLN A 64 1.86 -15.20 9.09
C GLN A 64 2.71 -14.19 8.30
N MET A 65 3.10 -14.54 7.07
CA MET A 65 3.86 -13.65 6.17
C MET A 65 3.10 -12.37 5.85
N ILE A 66 1.79 -12.48 5.59
CA ILE A 66 0.92 -11.32 5.36
C ILE A 66 0.92 -10.41 6.58
N ARG A 67 0.74 -10.98 7.78
CA ARG A 67 0.73 -10.23 9.04
C ARG A 67 2.06 -9.53 9.30
N ASP A 68 3.17 -10.25 9.15
CA ASP A 68 4.49 -9.71 9.44
C ASP A 68 4.81 -8.55 8.49
N LYS A 69 4.52 -8.72 7.19
CA LYS A 69 4.77 -7.69 6.17
C LYS A 69 3.87 -6.46 6.34
N LEU A 70 2.60 -6.65 6.69
CA LEU A 70 1.72 -5.53 7.04
C LEU A 70 2.21 -4.78 8.28
N THR A 71 2.67 -5.50 9.30
CA THR A 71 3.19 -4.89 10.52
C THR A 71 4.45 -4.07 10.25
N GLU A 72 5.38 -4.62 9.47
CA GLU A 72 6.58 -3.92 9.01
C GLU A 72 6.23 -2.68 8.20
N PHE A 73 5.32 -2.81 7.23
CA PHE A 73 4.92 -1.68 6.38
C PHE A 73 4.23 -0.57 7.16
N LEU A 74 3.27 -0.90 8.03
CA LEU A 74 2.59 0.09 8.87
C LEU A 74 3.54 0.78 9.86
N SER A 75 4.66 0.13 10.21
CA SER A 75 5.69 0.76 11.05
C SER A 75 6.43 1.90 10.36
N LEU A 76 6.41 1.96 9.02
CA LEU A 76 6.99 3.07 8.23
C LEU A 76 6.26 4.39 8.47
N ASP A 77 4.94 4.34 8.74
CA ASP A 77 4.10 5.52 9.00
C ASP A 77 3.94 5.81 10.51
N TYR A 78 4.62 5.04 11.38
CA TYR A 78 4.38 5.04 12.84
C TYR A 78 4.77 6.35 13.55
N HIS A 79 5.47 7.26 12.85
CA HIS A 79 5.77 8.60 13.37
C HIS A 79 4.65 9.61 13.10
N ASN A 80 3.61 9.23 12.35
CA ASN A 80 2.41 10.03 12.14
C ASN A 80 1.26 9.42 12.96
N PRO A 81 0.95 9.95 14.15
CA PRO A 81 -0.18 9.46 14.93
C PRO A 81 -1.49 9.63 14.13
N PRO A 82 -2.38 8.63 14.09
CA PRO A 82 -3.64 8.74 13.38
C PRO A 82 -4.48 9.86 14.00
N VAL A 83 -4.90 10.83 13.19
CA VAL A 83 -5.86 11.86 13.62
C VAL A 83 -7.24 11.21 13.67
N VAL A 84 -7.75 10.97 14.86
CA VAL A 84 -9.16 10.56 15.05
C VAL A 84 -10.03 11.82 15.00
N LYS A 85 -10.82 11.97 13.94
CA LYS A 85 -11.95 12.92 13.88
C LYS A 85 -13.26 12.16 14.02
#